data_AF-A0A348PGM0-F1
#
_entry.id   AF-A0A348PGM0-F1
#
_cell.length_a   1.000
_cell.length_b   1.000
_cell.length_c   1.000
_cell.angle_alpha   90.00
_cell.angle_beta   90.00
_cell.angle_gamma   90.00
#
_symmetry.space_group_name_H-M   'P 1'
#
loop_
_entity.id
_entity.type
_entity.pdbx_description
1 polymer ?
#
loop_
_entity_poly.entity_id
_entity_poly.type
_entity_poly.pdbx_seq_one_letter_code
_entity_poly.pdbx_strand_id
1 'polypeptide(L)'
;MTTEQVPILGVTLAEFIPVAKRHGMSLFDAQTLYRGFHRRGEVQGGTFPEWISDARRPIKDRHVDGETVKFTMALDDGLETETVVIPMCHPDGTTTRTLCVSSQVGCAMGCRFCETAQMGLMRSLSAAEIVAQLHAARFMIGDAATGSPGYPIKNVVFMG
;
A
#
# COMPACT_ATOMS: atom_id res chain seq x y z
N MET A 1 -13.71 24.56 10.69
CA MET A 1 -14.12 23.51 9.74
C MET A 1 -12.84 22.87 9.23
N THR A 2 -12.47 21.70 9.73
CA THR A 2 -11.30 20.96 9.24
C THR A 2 -11.59 20.60 7.79
N THR A 3 -10.83 21.17 6.86
CA THR A 3 -10.89 20.79 5.45
C THR A 3 -10.57 19.31 5.37
N GLU A 4 -11.55 18.49 5.01
CA GLU A 4 -11.41 17.05 4.90
C GLU A 4 -10.35 16.73 3.83
N GLN A 5 -9.21 16.19 4.26
CA GLN A 5 -8.13 15.84 3.35
C GLN A 5 -8.50 14.63 2.50
N VAL A 6 -8.11 14.63 1.24
CA VAL A 6 -8.29 13.47 0.35
C VAL A 6 -7.13 12.49 0.55
N PRO A 7 -7.35 11.25 1.01
CA PRO A 7 -6.30 10.24 1.09
C PRO A 7 -5.95 9.76 -0.33
N ILE A 8 -4.80 10.19 -0.86
CA ILE A 8 -4.44 9.92 -2.27
C ILE A 8 -4.31 8.43 -2.61
N LEU A 9 -3.96 7.59 -1.62
CA LEU A 9 -3.94 6.14 -1.75
C LEU A 9 -5.34 5.51 -1.71
N GLY A 10 -6.33 6.22 -1.17
CA GLY A 10 -7.69 5.71 -0.97
C GLY A 10 -8.70 6.12 -2.05
N VAL A 11 -8.30 6.92 -3.02
CA VAL A 11 -9.18 7.40 -4.10
C VAL A 11 -8.65 7.01 -5.47
N THR A 12 -9.55 6.77 -6.40
CA THR A 12 -9.24 6.56 -7.82
C THR A 12 -8.88 7.88 -8.50
N LEU A 13 -8.26 7.80 -9.68
CA LEU A 13 -8.00 8.99 -10.50
C LEU A 13 -9.30 9.74 -10.88
N ALA A 14 -10.40 9.00 -11.09
CA ALA A 14 -11.70 9.58 -11.43
C ALA A 14 -12.30 10.38 -10.26
N GLU A 15 -12.08 9.93 -9.03
CA GLU A 15 -12.49 10.65 -7.81
C GLU A 15 -11.53 11.80 -7.47
N PHE A 16 -10.24 11.63 -7.72
CA PHE A 16 -9.21 12.63 -7.44
C PHE A 16 -9.35 13.90 -8.31
N ILE A 17 -9.58 13.75 -9.62
CA ILE A 17 -9.60 14.86 -10.57
C ILE A 17 -10.62 15.96 -10.20
N PRO A 18 -11.90 15.65 -9.87
CA PRO A 18 -12.86 16.67 -9.46
C PRO A 18 -12.42 17.46 -8.23
N VAL A 19 -11.80 16.81 -7.25
CA VAL A 19 -11.32 17.49 -6.03
C VAL A 19 -10.15 18.39 -6.36
N ALA A 20 -9.16 17.89 -7.12
CA ALA A 20 -8.01 18.67 -7.56
C ALA A 20 -8.41 19.93 -8.33
N LYS A 21 -9.43 19.84 -9.20
CA LYS A 21 -9.99 21.00 -9.91
C LYS A 21 -10.62 22.04 -8.98
N ARG A 22 -11.32 21.63 -7.92
CA ARG A 22 -11.86 22.57 -6.92
C ARG A 22 -10.77 23.33 -6.17
N HIS A 23 -9.58 22.72 -6.05
CA HIS A 23 -8.38 23.35 -5.51
C HIS A 23 -7.51 24.06 -6.57
N GLY A 24 -8.02 24.27 -7.79
CA GLY A 24 -7.37 25.06 -8.83
C GLY A 24 -6.30 24.33 -9.64
N MET A 25 -6.13 23.01 -9.49
CA MET A 25 -5.20 22.25 -10.33
C MET A 25 -5.75 22.06 -11.75
N SER A 26 -4.89 22.18 -12.74
CA SER A 26 -5.21 21.77 -14.11
C SER A 26 -5.40 20.25 -14.19
N LEU A 27 -6.10 19.78 -15.24
CA LEU A 27 -6.25 18.34 -15.47
C LEU A 27 -4.90 17.64 -15.65
N PHE A 28 -3.97 18.30 -16.35
CA PHE A 28 -2.64 17.78 -16.63
C PHE A 28 -1.84 17.61 -15.33
N ASP A 29 -1.83 18.63 -14.48
CA ASP A 29 -1.10 18.59 -13.21
C ASP A 29 -1.69 17.54 -12.26
N ALA A 30 -3.01 17.47 -12.16
CA ALA A 30 -3.69 16.46 -11.34
C ALA A 30 -3.36 15.03 -11.80
N GLN A 31 -3.37 14.78 -13.12
CA GLN A 31 -3.00 13.47 -13.67
C GLN A 31 -1.52 13.16 -13.45
N THR A 32 -0.65 14.15 -13.60
CA THR A 32 0.79 13.99 -13.46
C THR A 32 1.16 13.69 -12.01
N LEU A 33 0.59 14.43 -11.05
CA LEU A 33 0.75 14.19 -9.62
C LEU A 33 0.25 12.78 -9.24
N TYR A 34 -1.00 12.47 -9.56
CA TYR A 34 -1.60 11.18 -9.17
C TYR A 34 -0.83 10.00 -9.76
N ARG A 35 -0.49 10.04 -11.06
CA ARG A 35 0.23 8.95 -11.72
C ARG A 35 1.68 8.88 -11.28
N GLY A 36 2.33 10.02 -11.02
CA GLY A 36 3.70 10.06 -10.52
C GLY A 36 3.83 9.37 -9.19
N PHE A 37 2.92 9.69 -8.27
CA PHE A 37 2.88 9.05 -6.97
C PHE A 37 2.59 7.55 -7.08
N HIS A 38 1.48 7.15 -7.71
CA HIS A 38 1.08 5.73 -7.76
C HIS A 38 2.01 4.85 -8.60
N ARG A 39 2.69 5.38 -9.62
CA ARG A 39 3.52 4.58 -10.53
C ARG A 39 5.02 4.63 -10.21
N ARG A 40 5.49 5.72 -9.60
CA ARG A 40 6.91 5.98 -9.37
C ARG A 40 7.25 6.34 -7.93
N GLY A 41 6.26 6.47 -7.03
CA GLY A 41 6.47 6.90 -5.66
C GLY A 41 6.88 8.38 -5.53
N GLU A 42 6.73 9.15 -6.61
CA GLU A 42 7.18 10.55 -6.68
C GLU A 42 6.12 11.50 -6.12
N VAL A 43 6.57 12.44 -5.27
CA VAL A 43 5.77 13.59 -4.85
C VAL A 43 6.41 14.84 -5.46
N GLN A 44 5.73 15.50 -6.39
CA GLN A 44 6.25 16.70 -7.05
C GLN A 44 6.51 17.82 -6.02
N GLY A 45 7.72 18.38 -6.00
CA GLY A 45 8.10 19.37 -5.00
C GLY A 45 8.37 18.80 -3.59
N GLY A 46 8.41 17.46 -3.45
CA GLY A 46 8.76 16.76 -2.21
C GLY A 46 7.65 16.69 -1.16
N THR A 47 6.57 17.47 -1.31
CA THR A 47 5.44 17.50 -0.38
C THR A 47 4.11 17.61 -1.12
N PHE A 48 3.05 17.04 -0.55
CA PHE A 48 1.71 17.20 -1.08
C PHE A 48 1.09 18.54 -0.65
N PRO A 49 0.19 19.13 -1.47
CA PRO A 49 -0.70 20.18 -1.01
C PRO A 49 -1.49 19.76 0.25
N GLU A 50 -1.79 20.70 1.15
CA GLU A 50 -2.42 20.43 2.46
C GLU A 50 -3.77 19.71 2.40
N TRP A 51 -4.49 19.81 1.29
CA TRP A 51 -5.78 19.14 1.08
C TRP A 51 -5.63 17.67 0.62
N ILE A 52 -4.40 17.20 0.37
CA ILE A 52 -4.08 15.81 0.06
C ILE A 52 -3.42 15.18 1.28
N SER A 53 -4.01 14.11 1.80
CA SER A 53 -3.35 13.22 2.74
C SER A 53 -2.55 12.17 1.99
N ASP A 54 -1.28 12.05 2.34
CA ASP A 54 -0.33 11.07 1.79
C ASP A 54 -0.79 9.62 2.03
N ALA A 55 -1.37 9.37 3.20
CA ALA A 55 -1.88 8.07 3.66
C ALA A 55 -0.86 6.90 3.66
N ARG A 56 0.41 7.13 3.31
CA ARG A 56 1.50 6.16 3.55
C ARG A 56 1.57 5.82 5.05
N ARG A 57 1.87 4.55 5.36
CA ARG A 57 2.02 4.08 6.74
C ARG A 57 3.47 3.72 7.06
N PRO A 58 3.92 3.93 8.30
CA PRO A 58 5.26 3.55 8.70
C PRO A 58 5.41 2.02 8.73
N ILE A 59 6.57 1.55 8.29
CA ILE A 59 6.99 0.15 8.47
C ILE A 59 7.44 -0.01 9.91
N LYS A 60 6.86 -0.98 10.63
CA LYS A 60 7.21 -1.24 12.02
C LYS A 60 8.28 -2.33 12.13
N ASP A 61 8.09 -3.43 11.41
CA ASP A 61 9.03 -4.55 11.40
C ASP A 61 9.18 -5.15 10.00
N ARG A 62 10.31 -5.82 9.77
CA ARG A 62 10.64 -6.51 8.52
C ARG A 62 11.38 -7.81 8.82
N HIS A 63 10.87 -8.90 8.24
CA HIS A 63 11.49 -10.21 8.26
C HIS A 63 11.79 -10.70 6.83
N VAL A 64 12.95 -11.32 6.64
CA VAL A 64 13.40 -11.84 5.34
C VAL A 64 13.73 -13.32 5.50
N ASP A 65 13.09 -14.15 4.70
CA ASP A 65 13.35 -15.59 4.59
C ASP A 65 13.66 -15.95 3.14
N GLY A 66 14.95 -16.12 2.85
CA GLY A 66 15.46 -16.20 1.48
C GLY A 66 15.08 -14.93 0.69
N GLU A 67 14.27 -15.11 -0.36
CA GLU A 67 13.75 -14.03 -1.19
C GLU A 67 12.33 -13.56 -0.79
N THR A 68 11.71 -14.22 0.19
CA THR A 68 10.41 -13.83 0.73
C THR A 68 10.61 -12.73 1.76
N VAL A 69 9.82 -11.66 1.66
CA VAL A 69 9.89 -10.54 2.60
C VAL A 69 8.54 -10.31 3.22
N LYS A 70 8.49 -10.35 4.54
CA LYS A 70 7.33 -10.02 5.35
C LYS A 70 7.57 -8.71 6.08
N PHE A 71 6.57 -7.85 6.14
CA PHE A 71 6.67 -6.61 6.90
C PHE A 71 5.32 -6.23 7.52
N THR A 72 5.39 -5.49 8.62
CA THR A 72 4.20 -4.95 9.29
C THR A 72 4.15 -3.43 9.16
N MET A 73 2.93 -2.90 9.11
CA MET A 73 2.67 -1.46 9.01
C MET A 73 1.75 -1.02 10.14
N ALA A 74 2.07 0.08 10.80
CA ALA A 74 1.23 0.63 11.85
C ALA A 74 0.06 1.44 11.28
N LEU A 75 -1.11 1.30 11.91
CA LEU A 75 -2.32 2.06 11.60
C LEU A 75 -2.54 3.15 12.66
N ASP A 76 -3.38 4.14 12.35
CA ASP A 76 -3.60 5.31 13.22
C ASP A 76 -4.22 4.95 14.58
N ASP A 77 -4.90 3.82 14.65
CA ASP A 77 -5.54 3.28 15.85
C ASP A 77 -4.63 2.33 16.66
N GLY A 78 -3.34 2.27 16.32
CA GLY A 78 -2.36 1.43 17.00
C GLY A 78 -2.42 -0.05 16.63
N LEU A 79 -3.31 -0.42 15.69
CA LEU A 79 -3.35 -1.74 15.08
C LEU A 79 -2.29 -1.87 13.99
N GLU A 80 -2.10 -3.08 13.47
CA GLU A 80 -1.11 -3.38 12.45
C GLU A 80 -1.68 -4.25 11.33
N THR A 81 -1.13 -4.09 10.13
CA THR A 81 -1.33 -5.00 9.01
C THR A 81 -0.07 -5.78 8.72
N GLU A 82 -0.21 -7.02 8.24
CA GLU A 82 0.90 -7.82 7.71
C GLU A 82 0.83 -7.87 6.18
N THR A 83 1.99 -7.79 5.53
CA THR A 83 2.13 -7.83 4.07
C THR A 83 3.32 -8.70 3.70
N VAL A 84 3.17 -9.52 2.66
CA VAL A 84 4.21 -10.47 2.22
C VAL A 84 4.52 -10.29 0.74
N VAL A 85 5.80 -10.11 0.41
CA VAL A 85 6.33 -10.17 -0.96
C VAL A 85 6.89 -11.57 -1.20
N ILE A 86 6.37 -12.24 -2.22
CA ILE A 86 6.66 -13.64 -2.52
C ILE A 86 7.35 -13.75 -3.90
N PRO A 87 8.55 -14.35 -4.01
CA PRO A 87 9.15 -14.74 -5.29
C PRO A 87 8.29 -15.78 -6.00
N MET A 88 8.00 -15.56 -7.28
CA MET A 88 7.41 -16.57 -8.16
C MET A 88 8.40 -16.90 -9.26
N CYS A 89 9.04 -18.07 -9.17
CA CYS A 89 9.95 -18.57 -10.18
C CYS A 89 9.17 -19.23 -11.33
N HIS A 90 9.42 -18.80 -12.55
CA HIS A 90 8.76 -19.32 -13.76
C HIS A 90 9.63 -20.37 -14.46
N PRO A 91 9.05 -21.25 -15.29
CA PRO A 91 9.80 -22.27 -16.03
C PRO A 91 10.84 -21.70 -17.00
N ASP A 92 10.66 -20.46 -17.47
CA ASP A 92 11.61 -19.75 -18.34
C ASP A 92 12.81 -19.15 -17.57
N GLY A 93 12.90 -19.40 -16.27
CA GLY A 93 13.95 -18.90 -15.39
C GLY A 93 13.74 -17.47 -14.90
N THR A 94 12.66 -16.79 -15.31
CA THR A 94 12.32 -15.47 -14.79
C THR A 94 11.71 -15.57 -13.39
N THR A 95 11.86 -14.51 -12.59
CA THR A 95 11.20 -14.41 -11.28
C THR A 95 10.32 -13.16 -11.23
N THR A 96 9.06 -13.33 -10.87
CA THR A 96 8.16 -12.20 -10.58
C THR A 96 7.89 -12.08 -9.09
N ARG A 97 7.32 -10.96 -8.66
CA ARG A 97 6.95 -10.72 -7.26
C ARG A 97 5.43 -10.67 -7.14
N THR A 98 4.88 -11.52 -6.28
CA THR A 98 3.47 -11.48 -5.85
C THR A 98 3.37 -10.83 -4.49
N LEU A 99 2.40 -9.94 -4.31
CA LEU A 99 2.12 -9.29 -3.04
C LEU A 99 0.88 -9.89 -2.39
N CYS A 100 1.03 -10.43 -1.18
CA CYS A 100 -0.08 -10.77 -0.31
C CYS A 100 -0.45 -9.55 0.54
N VAL A 101 -1.72 -9.12 0.46
CA VAL A 101 -2.24 -7.98 1.23
C VAL A 101 -3.33 -8.41 2.20
N SER A 102 -3.34 -7.75 3.36
CA SER A 102 -4.42 -7.80 4.34
C SER A 102 -5.58 -6.89 3.89
N SER A 103 -6.81 -7.28 4.24
CA SER A 103 -8.03 -6.48 3.99
C SER A 103 -8.81 -6.10 5.25
N GLN A 104 -8.47 -6.71 6.38
CA GLN A 104 -9.06 -6.51 7.69
C GLN A 104 -7.96 -6.59 8.75
N VAL A 105 -8.22 -6.07 9.95
CA VAL A 105 -7.42 -6.41 11.13
C VAL A 105 -8.19 -7.47 11.90
N GLY A 106 -7.63 -8.69 11.93
CA GLY A 106 -8.33 -9.87 12.41
C GLY A 106 -9.42 -10.34 11.44
N CYS A 107 -10.10 -11.46 11.76
CA CYS A 107 -11.07 -12.08 10.86
C CYS A 107 -12.24 -12.72 11.63
N ALA A 108 -13.48 -12.49 11.17
CA ALA A 108 -14.70 -12.99 11.81
C ALA A 108 -15.06 -14.45 11.43
N MET A 109 -14.34 -15.07 10.51
CA MET A 109 -14.73 -16.36 9.92
C MET A 109 -14.56 -17.55 10.87
N GLY A 110 -13.73 -17.45 11.91
CA GLY A 110 -13.56 -18.51 12.91
C GLY A 110 -12.89 -19.79 12.40
N CYS A 111 -12.11 -19.71 11.32
CA CYS A 111 -11.33 -20.84 10.80
C CYS A 111 -10.33 -21.34 11.85
N ARG A 112 -10.51 -22.56 12.37
CA ARG A 112 -9.74 -23.10 13.51
C ARG A 112 -8.23 -23.23 13.28
N PHE A 113 -7.80 -23.29 12.03
CA PHE A 113 -6.40 -23.42 11.64
C PHE A 113 -5.73 -22.06 11.38
N CYS A 114 -6.47 -20.95 11.45
CA CYS A 114 -6.01 -19.62 11.06
C CYS A 114 -5.80 -18.75 12.31
N GLU A 115 -4.58 -18.27 12.51
CA GLU A 115 -4.24 -17.39 13.64
C GLU A 115 -5.04 -16.08 13.60
N THR A 116 -5.18 -15.46 12.41
CA THR A 116 -5.99 -14.24 12.21
C THR A 116 -7.45 -14.43 12.61
N ALA A 117 -7.99 -15.64 12.49
CA ALA A 117 -9.35 -15.94 12.93
C ALA A 117 -9.46 -16.09 14.45
N GLN A 118 -8.41 -16.55 15.14
CA GLN A 118 -8.39 -16.65 16.61
C GLN A 118 -8.38 -15.27 17.28
N MET A 119 -7.82 -14.26 16.60
CA MET A 119 -7.82 -12.87 17.06
C MET A 119 -9.24 -12.27 17.12
N GLY A 120 -10.21 -12.82 16.36
CA GLY A 120 -11.49 -12.19 16.10
C GLY A 120 -11.38 -10.98 15.17
N LEU A 121 -12.51 -10.44 14.70
CA LEU A 121 -12.52 -9.24 13.84
C LEU A 121 -12.48 -7.96 14.68
N MET A 122 -11.51 -7.09 14.40
CA MET A 122 -11.45 -5.74 14.97
C MET A 122 -12.15 -4.73 14.05
N ARG A 123 -11.71 -4.64 12.78
CA ARG A 123 -12.34 -3.79 11.76
C ARG A 123 -11.89 -4.14 10.35
N SER A 124 -12.63 -3.61 9.37
CA SER A 124 -12.15 -3.55 7.99
C SER A 124 -11.10 -2.46 7.80
N LEU A 125 -10.19 -2.68 6.85
CA LEU A 125 -9.28 -1.65 6.38
C LEU A 125 -9.99 -0.72 5.38
N SER A 126 -9.61 0.54 5.41
CA SER A 126 -9.94 1.50 4.34
C SER A 126 -9.19 1.17 3.06
N ALA A 127 -9.67 1.66 1.92
CA ALA A 127 -8.98 1.51 0.64
C ALA A 127 -7.55 2.07 0.71
N ALA A 128 -7.34 3.19 1.41
CA ALA A 128 -6.03 3.80 1.59
C ALA A 128 -5.07 2.86 2.35
N GLU A 129 -5.53 2.21 3.41
CA GLU A 129 -4.73 1.26 4.19
C GLU A 129 -4.37 0.00 3.38
N ILE A 130 -5.28 -0.49 2.54
CA ILE A 130 -4.99 -1.63 1.64
C ILE A 130 -3.96 -1.22 0.58
N VAL A 131 -4.15 -0.09 -0.10
CA VAL A 131 -3.25 0.36 -1.17
C VAL A 131 -1.89 0.79 -0.61
N ALA A 132 -1.83 1.27 0.64
CA ALA A 132 -0.57 1.58 1.32
C ALA A 132 0.38 0.38 1.41
N GLN A 133 -0.15 -0.85 1.56
CA GLN A 133 0.66 -2.08 1.57
C GLN A 133 1.37 -2.29 0.23
N LEU A 134 0.66 -2.09 -0.89
CA LEU A 134 1.24 -2.15 -2.24
C LEU A 134 2.25 -1.04 -2.48
N HIS A 135 1.93 0.19 -2.07
CA HIS A 135 2.82 1.32 -2.21
C HIS A 135 4.14 1.09 -1.43
N ALA A 136 4.04 0.62 -0.19
CA ALA A 136 5.20 0.29 0.63
C ALA A 136 6.08 -0.80 0.01
N ALA A 137 5.47 -1.88 -0.48
CA ALA A 137 6.23 -2.95 -1.15
C ALA A 137 6.99 -2.46 -2.39
N ARG A 138 6.41 -1.52 -3.16
CA ARG A 138 7.02 -1.02 -4.39
C ARG A 138 8.11 0.03 -4.16
N PHE A 139 8.02 0.81 -3.08
CA PHE A 139 8.81 2.04 -2.96
C PHE A 139 9.46 2.29 -1.58
N MET A 140 9.16 1.47 -0.56
CA MET A 140 9.64 1.68 0.82
C MET A 140 10.41 0.49 1.38
N ILE A 141 10.05 -0.74 1.02
CA ILE A 141 10.75 -1.95 1.44
C ILE A 141 11.82 -2.27 0.41
N GLY A 142 13.03 -1.73 0.61
CA GLY A 142 14.15 -1.91 -0.30
C GLY A 142 14.44 -3.38 -0.62
N ASP A 143 14.66 -3.66 -1.91
CA ASP A 143 15.03 -4.98 -2.41
C ASP A 143 16.54 -5.18 -2.25
N ALA A 144 16.92 -6.02 -1.28
CA ALA A 144 18.32 -6.28 -0.98
C ALA A 144 19.09 -6.93 -2.14
N ALA A 145 18.40 -7.65 -3.03
CA ALA A 145 19.04 -8.32 -4.17
C ALA A 145 19.42 -7.34 -5.30
N THR A 146 18.66 -6.25 -5.44
CA THR A 146 18.83 -5.30 -6.56
C THR A 146 19.26 -3.90 -6.13
N GLY A 147 19.22 -3.60 -4.82
CA GLY A 147 19.43 -2.25 -4.29
C GLY A 147 18.29 -1.28 -4.66
N SER A 148 17.18 -1.79 -5.20
CA SER A 148 16.01 -0.99 -5.58
C SER A 148 15.27 -0.48 -4.34
N PRO A 149 14.64 0.71 -4.39
CA PRO A 149 13.80 1.23 -3.30
C PRO A 149 12.58 0.34 -2.99
N GLY A 150 12.24 -0.61 -3.86
CA GLY A 150 11.29 -1.68 -3.57
C GLY A 150 11.15 -2.70 -4.69
N TYR A 151 10.07 -3.47 -4.65
CA TYR A 151 9.87 -4.64 -5.51
C TYR A 151 8.98 -4.32 -6.73
N PRO A 152 9.30 -4.88 -7.92
CA PRO A 152 8.42 -4.81 -9.09
C PRO A 152 7.27 -5.81 -8.95
N ILE A 153 6.23 -5.44 -8.18
CA ILE A 153 5.04 -6.29 -7.97
C ILE A 153 4.27 -6.48 -9.28
N LYS A 154 4.06 -7.74 -9.67
CA LYS A 154 3.31 -8.13 -10.87
C LYS A 154 1.93 -8.70 -10.55
N ASN A 155 1.76 -9.29 -9.37
CA ASN A 155 0.51 -9.89 -8.92
C ASN A 155 0.16 -9.41 -7.52
N VAL A 156 -1.13 -9.30 -7.22
CA VAL A 156 -1.63 -9.01 -5.87
C VAL A 156 -2.65 -10.08 -5.50
N VAL A 157 -2.57 -10.61 -4.29
CA VAL A 157 -3.52 -11.57 -3.73
C VAL A 157 -4.06 -11.05 -2.39
N PHE A 158 -5.37 -11.18 -2.19
CA PHE A 158 -6.04 -10.83 -0.93
C PHE A 158 -6.09 -12.08 -0.06
N MET A 159 -4.96 -12.38 0.59
CA MET A 159 -4.76 -13.60 1.38
C MET A 159 -4.03 -13.33 2.70
N GLY A 160 -3.95 -12.07 3.12
CA GLY A 160 -3.43 -11.65 4.42
C GLY A 160 -4.51 -11.64 5.50
#